data_AF-A0AAN7AYZ2-F1
#
_entry.id   AF-A0AAN7AYZ2-F1
#
_cell.length_a   1.000
_cell.length_b   1.000
_cell.length_c   1.000
_cell.angle_alpha   90.00
_cell.angle_beta   90.00
_cell.angle_gamma   90.00
#
_symmetry.space_group_name_H-M   'P 1'
#
loop_
_entity.id
_entity.type
_entity.pdbx_description
1 polymer ?
#
loop_
_entity_poly.entity_id
_entity_poly.type
_entity_poly.pdbx_seq_one_letter_code
_entity_poly.pdbx_strand_id
1 'polypeptide(L)'
;MLLNPIHLNHFHQPSPPPPLCQHVEEVDPFEALYNSLSNLTLTPTTLAPRAPAPVSKPVVVPVPQPASIQKQEDEQRILVNLIFPPGDNVIFAHSSYFTRSKYGFPPDLPSVPQIRGQAILSHGSLPLPSPYYLPVPEAGLLLKYGADTTVTSTEAKTLMALRRYLNDKVPVPEVFGWRRDIETGERVVYLSLPSDGVTLEQQWPYLSDSQKEHVCLQIKDVVKAWRRLQSGGVEVVASIDNTPLKDEIFQLPSSLGLKVPAPGPFPNVSNFHSYFVATAVALSQTKQKDDMPAKINYQPHHLFPDSVPIVFTHGALHPRNIIVSMNEQNQPTVVSIIGWEQAGWYPAYWELCKARHECSKQSEQGALLRDWESKYLPAIVDLDGFGLENQGWNGRALCQYWDYFVGLMHRWQ
;
A
#
# COMPACT_ATOMS: atom_id res chain seq x y z
N MET A 1 -1.81 -51.87 35.28
CA MET A 1 -2.99 -52.47 34.63
C MET A 1 -3.14 -51.78 33.28
N LEU A 2 -2.45 -52.30 32.26
CA LEU A 2 -3.01 -53.20 31.24
C LEU A 2 -4.15 -52.57 30.45
N LEU A 3 -3.77 -52.01 29.29
CA LEU A 3 -4.62 -51.74 28.13
C LEU A 3 -5.00 -53.06 27.43
N ASN A 4 -6.16 -53.02 26.75
CA ASN A 4 -6.69 -53.87 25.66
C ASN A 4 -8.02 -54.58 25.99
N PRO A 5 -8.81 -55.01 24.99
CA PRO A 5 -9.26 -54.28 23.78
C PRO A 5 -10.76 -54.57 23.49
N ILE A 6 -11.46 -53.75 22.69
CA ILE A 6 -12.64 -54.24 21.95
C ILE A 6 -12.59 -53.69 20.52
N HIS A 7 -12.57 -54.63 19.58
CA HIS A 7 -12.62 -54.44 18.14
C HIS A 7 -13.94 -55.01 17.62
N LEU A 8 -14.53 -54.31 16.65
CA LEU A 8 -15.23 -54.79 15.44
C LEU A 8 -16.66 -54.24 15.20
N ASN A 9 -16.69 -53.40 14.16
CA ASN A 9 -17.56 -53.45 12.99
C ASN A 9 -19.06 -53.19 13.12
N HIS A 10 -19.47 -52.01 12.65
CA HIS A 10 -20.52 -51.94 11.64
C HIS A 10 -20.12 -51.04 10.46
N PHE A 11 -20.35 -51.61 9.28
CA PHE A 11 -20.05 -51.11 7.95
C PHE A 11 -20.95 -49.91 7.59
N HIS A 12 -20.35 -48.83 7.06
CA HIS A 12 -21.03 -47.94 6.11
C HIS A 12 -20.25 -47.94 4.80
N GLN A 13 -20.94 -48.26 3.71
CA GLN A 13 -20.42 -48.32 2.36
C GLN A 13 -19.95 -46.94 1.87
N PRO A 14 -18.88 -46.84 1.06
CA PRO A 14 -18.54 -45.62 0.35
C PRO A 14 -19.53 -45.38 -0.79
N SER A 15 -20.02 -44.14 -0.91
CA SER A 15 -20.85 -43.66 -2.02
C SER A 15 -20.09 -43.76 -3.35
N PRO A 16 -20.78 -44.00 -4.49
CA PRO A 16 -20.14 -44.13 -5.79
C PRO A 16 -19.48 -42.82 -6.24
N PRO A 17 -18.39 -42.89 -7.05
CA PRO A 17 -17.71 -41.71 -7.55
C PRO A 17 -18.61 -40.90 -8.49
N PRO A 18 -18.45 -39.57 -8.54
CA PRO A 18 -19.15 -38.72 -9.50
C PRO A 18 -18.76 -39.08 -10.94
N PRO A 19 -19.63 -38.84 -11.93
CA PRO A 19 -19.35 -39.18 -13.32
C PRO A 19 -18.15 -38.36 -13.84
N LEU A 20 -17.34 -39.01 -14.67
CA LEU A 20 -16.22 -38.42 -15.40
C LEU A 20 -16.66 -37.12 -16.09
N CYS A 21 -16.15 -35.99 -15.61
CA CYS A 21 -16.22 -34.73 -16.33
C CYS A 21 -15.49 -34.93 -17.66
N GLN A 22 -16.21 -34.72 -18.76
CA GLN A 22 -15.63 -34.65 -20.09
C GLN A 22 -14.54 -33.57 -20.07
N HIS A 23 -13.35 -33.91 -20.58
CA HIS A 23 -12.27 -32.97 -20.83
C HIS A 23 -12.82 -31.77 -21.61
N VAL A 24 -13.05 -30.66 -20.90
CA VAL A 24 -13.02 -29.34 -21.52
C VAL A 24 -11.54 -29.04 -21.64
N GLU A 25 -11.05 -28.93 -22.88
CA GLU A 25 -9.70 -28.41 -23.12
C GLU A 25 -9.58 -27.08 -22.38
N GLU A 26 -8.73 -27.05 -21.34
CA GLU A 26 -8.26 -25.80 -20.75
C GLU A 26 -7.50 -25.07 -21.86
N VAL A 27 -8.17 -24.13 -22.51
CA VAL A 27 -7.52 -23.15 -23.34
C VAL A 27 -6.63 -22.33 -22.42
N ASP A 28 -5.31 -22.45 -22.62
CA ASP A 28 -4.32 -21.64 -21.93
C ASP A 28 -4.73 -20.15 -22.04
N PRO A 29 -5.03 -19.47 -20.92
CA PRO A 29 -5.46 -18.07 -20.95
C PRO A 29 -4.39 -17.13 -21.56
N PHE A 30 -3.15 -17.60 -21.75
CA PHE A 30 -2.10 -16.88 -22.45
C PHE A 30 -2.18 -16.97 -23.99
N GLU A 31 -2.76 -18.05 -24.55
CA GLU A 31 -2.96 -18.21 -26.01
C GLU A 31 -4.04 -17.25 -26.54
N ALA A 32 -5.13 -17.08 -25.80
CA ALA A 32 -6.19 -16.12 -26.15
C ALA A 32 -5.68 -14.66 -26.13
N LEU A 33 -4.76 -14.34 -25.22
CA LEU A 33 -4.14 -13.02 -25.10
C LEU A 33 -3.14 -12.76 -26.24
N TYR A 34 -2.34 -13.76 -26.60
CA TYR A 34 -1.39 -13.70 -27.72
C TYR A 34 -2.10 -13.49 -29.08
N ASN A 35 -3.24 -14.17 -29.28
CA ASN A 35 -4.06 -14.02 -30.48
C ASN A 35 -4.79 -12.67 -30.55
N SER A 36 -5.10 -12.04 -29.41
CA SER A 36 -5.71 -10.70 -29.37
C SER A 36 -4.72 -9.60 -29.74
N LEU A 37 -3.45 -9.74 -29.34
CA LEU A 37 -2.38 -8.78 -29.64
C LEU A 37 -1.92 -8.82 -31.11
N SER A 38 -2.06 -9.97 -31.77
CA SER A 38 -1.64 -10.20 -33.17
C SER A 38 -2.54 -9.50 -34.20
N ASN A 39 -3.76 -9.09 -33.82
CA ASN A 39 -4.76 -8.51 -34.72
C ASN A 39 -4.81 -6.97 -34.73
N LEU A 40 -3.92 -6.29 -33.99
CA LEU A 40 -3.81 -4.83 -34.01
C LEU A 40 -2.94 -4.37 -35.20
N THR A 41 -3.43 -4.58 -36.43
CA THR A 41 -2.90 -3.88 -37.62
C THR A 41 -3.64 -2.56 -37.79
N LEU A 42 -2.95 -1.46 -37.48
CA LEU A 42 -3.43 -0.11 -37.71
C LEU A 42 -3.63 0.12 -39.22
N THR A 43 -4.87 0.32 -39.64
CA THR A 43 -5.17 0.87 -40.97
C THR A 43 -4.99 2.39 -40.93
N PRO A 44 -4.25 2.99 -41.89
CA PRO A 44 -4.10 4.44 -41.95
C PRO A 44 -5.41 5.04 -42.47
N THR A 45 -6.12 5.79 -41.64
CA THR A 45 -7.31 6.55 -42.08
C THR A 45 -6.86 7.88 -42.68
N THR A 46 -7.12 8.04 -43.98
CA THR A 46 -6.84 9.23 -44.79
C THR A 46 -7.66 10.44 -44.30
N LEU A 47 -6.99 11.57 -44.05
CA LEU A 47 -7.60 12.86 -43.72
C LEU A 47 -8.41 13.40 -44.91
N ALA A 48 -9.72 13.62 -44.70
CA ALA A 48 -10.57 14.43 -45.58
C ALA A 48 -10.81 15.83 -44.96
N PRO A 49 -10.85 16.91 -45.76
CA PRO A 49 -10.91 18.28 -45.25
C PRO A 49 -12.31 18.67 -44.74
N ARG A 50 -12.34 19.39 -43.62
CA ARG A 50 -13.53 19.85 -42.90
C ARG A 50 -14.08 21.15 -43.50
N ALA A 51 -15.39 21.19 -43.79
CA ALA A 51 -16.11 22.41 -44.19
C ALA A 51 -16.45 23.30 -42.97
N PRO A 52 -16.61 24.63 -43.14
CA PRO A 52 -16.78 25.57 -42.02
C PRO A 52 -18.22 25.60 -41.50
N ALA A 53 -18.36 25.78 -40.18
CA ALA A 53 -19.64 25.82 -39.46
C ALA A 53 -20.34 27.19 -39.57
N PRO A 54 -21.69 27.24 -39.54
CA PRO A 54 -22.45 28.49 -39.52
C PRO A 54 -22.57 29.08 -38.10
N VAL A 55 -22.55 30.41 -38.04
CA VAL A 55 -22.68 31.23 -36.83
C VAL A 55 -24.15 31.33 -36.41
N SER A 56 -24.47 31.16 -35.12
CA SER A 56 -25.81 31.44 -34.57
C SER A 56 -25.78 31.95 -33.12
N LYS A 57 -26.25 33.20 -32.98
CA LYS A 57 -26.80 34.05 -31.89
C LYS A 57 -26.60 33.73 -30.38
N PRO A 58 -26.51 34.77 -29.53
CA PRO A 58 -26.24 34.64 -28.09
C PRO A 58 -27.45 34.15 -27.29
N VAL A 59 -27.22 33.14 -26.45
CA VAL A 59 -28.17 32.63 -25.44
C VAL A 59 -27.99 33.42 -24.14
N VAL A 60 -29.08 33.96 -23.60
CA VAL A 60 -29.13 34.63 -22.29
C VAL A 60 -29.04 33.57 -21.20
N VAL A 61 -28.04 33.67 -20.31
CA VAL A 61 -27.83 32.76 -19.17
C VAL A 61 -28.64 33.28 -17.97
N PRO A 62 -29.48 32.45 -17.29
CA PRO A 62 -30.10 32.84 -16.03
C PRO A 62 -29.07 32.89 -14.90
N VAL A 63 -29.12 33.95 -14.09
CA VAL A 63 -28.31 34.14 -12.88
C VAL A 63 -28.63 33.04 -11.85
N PRO A 64 -27.65 32.29 -11.31
CA PRO A 64 -27.91 31.36 -10.22
C PRO A 64 -28.10 32.09 -8.88
N GLN A 65 -29.20 31.78 -8.18
CA GLN A 65 -29.39 32.13 -6.77
C GLN A 65 -28.51 31.24 -5.86
N PRO A 66 -28.14 31.70 -4.64
CA PRO A 66 -27.09 31.08 -3.86
C PRO A 66 -27.63 29.90 -3.04
N ALA A 67 -27.34 28.68 -3.49
CA ALA A 67 -27.46 27.49 -2.66
C ALA A 67 -26.24 26.59 -2.94
N SER A 68 -25.25 26.59 -2.04
CA SER A 68 -24.28 25.49 -1.77
C SER A 68 -22.94 25.99 -1.17
N ILE A 69 -22.96 26.66 -0.02
CA ILE A 69 -21.71 26.95 0.72
C ILE A 69 -21.19 25.69 1.44
N GLN A 70 -22.04 24.71 1.76
CA GLN A 70 -21.64 23.51 2.53
C GLN A 70 -21.02 22.35 1.73
N LYS A 71 -21.03 22.38 0.39
CA LYS A 71 -20.42 21.30 -0.44
C LYS A 71 -18.99 21.58 -0.87
N GLN A 72 -18.48 22.80 -0.68
CA GLN A 72 -17.16 23.20 -1.17
C GLN A 72 -16.01 22.90 -0.19
N GLU A 73 -16.27 22.70 1.10
CA GLU A 73 -15.20 22.47 2.08
C GLU A 73 -14.62 21.05 2.03
N ASP A 74 -15.39 20.03 1.62
CA ASP A 74 -14.96 18.62 1.63
C ASP A 74 -13.99 18.24 0.48
N GLU A 75 -13.90 19.05 -0.58
CA GLU A 75 -13.09 18.77 -1.78
C GLU A 75 -11.79 19.58 -1.87
N GLN A 76 -11.49 20.42 -0.89
CA GLN A 76 -10.34 21.32 -1.00
C GLN A 76 -9.00 20.57 -0.85
N ARG A 77 -8.19 20.60 -1.91
CA ARG A 77 -6.82 20.07 -1.94
C ARG A 77 -5.95 20.77 -0.89
N ILE A 78 -5.14 19.98 -0.17
CA ILE A 78 -4.24 20.43 0.89
C ILE A 78 -2.81 20.43 0.37
N LEU A 79 -2.31 21.61 0.03
CA LEU A 79 -0.90 21.76 -0.37
C LEU A 79 0.01 21.54 0.83
N VAL A 80 0.90 20.54 0.75
CA VAL A 80 1.85 20.27 1.81
C VAL A 80 3.19 20.95 1.55
N ASN A 81 3.66 21.71 2.53
CA ASN A 81 5.04 22.18 2.59
C ASN A 81 5.86 21.18 3.42
N LEU A 82 6.66 20.37 2.74
CA LEU A 82 7.37 19.24 3.33
C LEU A 82 8.79 19.64 3.68
N ILE A 83 8.98 20.08 4.93
CA ILE A 83 10.28 20.36 5.52
C ILE A 83 10.50 19.34 6.63
N PHE A 84 11.47 18.46 6.43
CA PHE A 84 11.83 17.42 7.39
C PHE A 84 13.14 17.78 8.10
N PRO A 85 13.26 17.45 9.40
CA PRO A 85 14.51 17.65 10.11
C PRO A 85 15.62 16.81 9.45
N PRO A 86 16.79 17.41 9.20
CA PRO A 86 17.90 16.70 8.57
C PRO A 86 18.57 15.75 9.57
N GLY A 87 19.25 14.74 9.03
CA GLY A 87 20.13 13.86 9.80
C GLY A 87 19.51 12.57 10.30
N ASP A 88 20.39 11.74 10.85
CA ASP A 88 20.09 10.37 11.24
C ASP A 88 19.65 10.22 12.71
N ASN A 89 19.76 11.29 13.50
CA ASN A 89 19.41 11.30 14.92
C ASN A 89 18.56 12.53 15.21
N VAL A 90 17.26 12.31 15.38
CA VAL A 90 16.27 13.37 15.62
C VAL A 90 15.40 12.97 16.80
N ILE A 91 15.17 13.92 17.71
CA ILE A 91 14.31 13.75 18.89
C ILE A 91 13.35 14.91 18.94
N PHE A 92 12.06 14.61 19.13
CA PHE A 92 11.02 15.62 19.31
C PHE A 92 10.77 15.85 20.80
N ALA A 93 11.51 16.78 21.39
CA ALA A 93 11.43 17.12 22.82
C ALA A 93 10.04 17.64 23.26
N HIS A 94 9.21 18.09 22.31
CA HIS A 94 7.84 18.53 22.58
C HIS A 94 6.78 17.45 22.35
N SER A 95 7.20 16.23 22.03
CA SER A 95 6.25 15.12 21.83
C SER A 95 5.61 14.69 23.14
N SER A 96 4.44 14.04 23.03
CA SER A 96 3.70 13.56 24.20
C SER A 96 4.50 12.64 25.11
N TYR A 97 5.54 11.97 24.60
CA TYR A 97 6.47 11.16 25.39
C TYR A 97 7.17 11.95 26.50
N PHE A 98 7.71 13.13 26.16
CA PHE A 98 8.49 13.95 27.09
C PHE A 98 7.61 14.90 27.92
N THR A 99 6.41 15.23 27.44
CA THR A 99 5.50 16.15 28.13
C THR A 99 4.50 15.45 29.06
N ARG A 100 4.43 14.11 29.05
CA ARG A 100 3.55 13.36 29.95
C ARG A 100 4.01 13.54 31.40
N SER A 101 3.12 14.08 32.25
CA SER A 101 3.36 14.35 33.67
C SER A 101 3.66 13.14 34.57
N LYS A 102 3.89 11.95 33.99
CA LYS A 102 4.05 10.68 34.74
C LYS A 102 5.42 10.57 35.40
N TYR A 103 6.42 11.33 34.95
CA TYR A 103 7.80 11.25 35.45
C TYR A 103 8.25 12.60 36.02
N GLY A 104 8.99 12.58 37.13
CA GLY A 104 9.58 13.79 37.75
C GLY A 104 10.72 14.41 36.93
N PHE A 105 11.21 13.69 35.92
CA PHE A 105 12.18 14.14 34.91
C PHE A 105 11.78 13.56 33.53
N PRO A 106 12.10 14.22 32.41
CA PRO A 106 11.80 13.67 31.09
C PRO A 106 12.52 12.32 30.90
N PRO A 107 11.80 11.23 30.59
CA PRO A 107 12.43 9.94 30.31
C PRO A 107 13.29 10.05 29.04
N ASP A 108 14.47 9.43 29.02
CA ASP A 108 15.30 9.37 27.80
C ASP A 108 14.84 8.21 26.89
N LEU A 109 14.99 8.39 25.58
CA LEU A 109 14.70 7.34 24.60
C LEU A 109 15.87 6.35 24.55
N PRO A 110 15.62 5.02 24.58
CA PRO A 110 16.69 4.02 24.62
C PRO A 110 17.56 4.08 23.36
N SER A 111 18.87 3.88 23.49
CA SER A 111 19.82 3.91 22.37
C SER A 111 19.70 2.66 21.48
N VAL A 112 20.17 2.73 20.23
CA VAL A 112 20.12 1.58 19.29
C VAL A 112 20.76 0.31 19.88
N PRO A 113 21.93 0.35 20.54
CA PRO A 113 22.51 -0.84 21.19
C PRO A 113 21.64 -1.41 22.33
N GLN A 114 20.99 -0.54 23.13
CA GLN A 114 20.08 -0.99 24.20
C GLN A 114 18.87 -1.72 23.60
N ILE A 115 18.30 -1.17 22.53
CA ILE A 115 17.15 -1.76 21.83
C ILE A 115 17.53 -3.08 21.18
N ARG A 116 18.68 -3.15 20.50
CA ARG A 116 19.22 -4.41 19.95
C ARG A 116 19.31 -5.48 21.04
N GLY A 117 19.92 -5.14 22.19
CA GLY A 117 20.05 -6.07 23.31
C GLY A 117 18.69 -6.58 23.79
N GLN A 118 17.71 -5.69 23.97
CA GLN A 118 16.35 -6.06 24.36
C GLN A 118 15.65 -6.92 23.30
N ALA A 119 15.75 -6.56 22.01
CA ALA A 119 15.16 -7.31 20.91
C ALA A 119 15.73 -8.74 20.82
N ILE A 120 17.04 -8.92 21.02
CA ILE A 120 17.68 -10.25 21.07
C ILE A 120 17.11 -11.08 22.23
N LEU A 121 17.00 -10.47 23.43
CA LEU A 121 16.45 -11.15 24.60
C LEU A 121 14.97 -11.53 24.41
N SER A 122 14.17 -10.65 23.82
CA SER A 122 12.75 -10.87 23.56
C SER A 122 12.49 -11.89 22.45
N HIS A 123 13.28 -11.88 21.38
CA HIS A 123 13.13 -12.82 20.26
C HIS A 123 13.72 -14.20 20.55
N GLY A 124 14.79 -14.27 21.36
CA GLY A 124 15.44 -15.52 21.78
C GLY A 124 16.29 -16.21 20.70
N SER A 125 16.40 -15.66 19.49
CA SER A 125 17.24 -16.21 18.41
C SER A 125 17.76 -15.12 17.46
N LEU A 126 18.81 -15.46 16.71
CA LEU A 126 19.37 -14.64 15.63
C LEU A 126 19.29 -15.40 14.29
N PRO A 127 19.16 -14.70 13.15
CA PRO A 127 19.03 -13.24 13.02
C PRO A 127 17.66 -12.72 13.51
N LEU A 128 17.61 -11.47 13.94
CA LEU A 128 16.33 -10.81 14.23
C LEU A 128 15.58 -10.57 12.92
N PRO A 129 14.24 -10.74 12.90
CA PRO A 129 13.45 -10.27 11.77
C PRO A 129 13.58 -8.75 11.66
N SER A 130 13.59 -8.24 10.42
CA SER A 130 13.76 -6.82 10.13
C SER A 130 12.63 -6.38 9.19
N PRO A 131 11.74 -5.45 9.60
CA PRO A 131 11.74 -4.75 10.89
C PRO A 131 11.30 -5.63 12.08
N TYR A 132 11.86 -5.35 13.26
CA TYR A 132 11.45 -5.86 14.57
C TYR A 132 10.64 -4.80 15.31
N TYR A 133 9.50 -5.19 15.87
CA TYR A 133 8.66 -4.32 16.68
C TYR A 133 8.77 -4.70 18.16
N LEU A 134 9.20 -3.74 18.99
CA LEU A 134 9.33 -3.94 20.44
C LEU A 134 8.40 -2.96 21.18
N PRO A 135 7.24 -3.43 21.67
CA PRO A 135 6.36 -2.60 22.49
C PRO A 135 6.93 -2.44 23.90
N VAL A 136 6.81 -1.23 24.46
CA VAL A 136 7.18 -0.86 25.84
C VAL A 136 5.97 -0.16 26.48
N PRO A 137 4.96 -0.94 26.92
CA PRO A 137 3.66 -0.41 27.34
C PRO A 137 3.74 0.56 28.52
N GLU A 138 4.64 0.34 29.47
CA GLU A 138 4.79 1.17 30.67
C GLU A 138 5.13 2.62 30.33
N ALA A 139 5.84 2.80 29.21
CA ALA A 139 6.26 4.08 28.65
C ALA A 139 5.34 4.58 27.51
N GLY A 140 4.35 3.78 27.09
CA GLY A 140 3.49 4.09 25.93
C GLY A 140 4.28 4.19 24.63
N LEU A 141 5.35 3.40 24.50
CA LEU A 141 6.34 3.49 23.43
C LEU A 141 6.31 2.23 22.57
N LEU A 142 6.35 2.40 21.25
CA LEU A 142 6.57 1.34 20.28
C LEU A 142 7.88 1.62 19.54
N LEU A 143 8.80 0.66 19.60
CA LEU A 143 10.09 0.74 18.92
C LEU A 143 10.02 -0.08 17.63
N LYS A 144 10.24 0.57 16.48
CA LYS A 144 10.45 -0.12 15.21
C LYS A 144 11.94 -0.11 14.89
N TYR A 145 12.57 -1.28 14.96
CA TYR A 145 14.01 -1.44 14.89
C TYR A 145 14.40 -2.37 13.73
N GLY A 146 15.51 -2.11 13.04
CA GLY A 146 15.98 -2.98 11.97
C GLY A 146 17.10 -2.39 11.13
N ALA A 147 17.46 -3.09 10.05
CA ALA A 147 18.41 -2.63 9.06
C ALA A 147 17.89 -1.37 8.34
N ASP A 148 18.78 -0.49 7.89
CA ASP A 148 18.45 0.76 7.19
C ASP A 148 17.73 0.57 5.85
N THR A 149 17.82 -0.63 5.26
CA THR A 149 17.03 -1.02 4.08
C THR A 149 15.55 -1.23 4.39
N THR A 150 15.21 -1.59 5.63
CA THR A 150 13.84 -1.95 6.05
C THR A 150 13.19 -0.90 6.96
N VAL A 151 13.99 -0.25 7.81
CA VAL A 151 13.54 0.80 8.73
C VAL A 151 14.16 2.11 8.28
N THR A 152 13.39 2.95 7.61
CA THR A 152 13.87 4.23 7.08
C THR A 152 13.24 5.40 7.85
N SER A 153 13.90 6.57 7.82
CA SER A 153 13.27 7.79 8.35
C SER A 153 12.09 8.27 7.50
N THR A 154 11.85 7.69 6.32
CA THR A 154 10.71 8.01 5.43
C THR A 154 9.38 7.79 6.13
N GLU A 155 9.22 6.68 6.87
CA GLU A 155 7.99 6.41 7.63
C GLU A 155 7.74 7.48 8.69
N ALA A 156 8.78 7.82 9.47
CA ALA A 156 8.70 8.86 10.48
C ALA A 156 8.30 10.22 9.87
N LYS A 157 8.90 10.58 8.72
CA LYS A 157 8.54 11.79 7.97
C LYS A 157 7.09 11.76 7.47
N THR A 158 6.61 10.61 6.98
CA THR A 158 5.21 10.42 6.57
C THR A 158 4.27 10.66 7.75
N LEU A 159 4.51 9.99 8.87
CA LEU A 159 3.70 10.11 10.08
C LEU A 159 3.67 11.56 10.60
N MET A 160 4.82 12.26 10.57
CA MET A 160 4.89 13.69 10.90
C MET A 160 4.04 14.56 9.97
N ALA A 161 4.08 14.31 8.66
CA ALA A 161 3.29 15.06 7.69
C ALA A 161 1.79 14.82 7.90
N LEU A 162 1.37 13.57 8.07
CA LEU A 162 -0.02 13.22 8.35
C LEU A 162 -0.52 13.86 9.64
N ARG A 163 0.26 13.78 10.72
CA ARG A 163 -0.09 14.42 11.99
C ARG A 163 -0.13 15.95 11.87
N ARG A 164 0.71 16.57 11.05
CA ARG A 164 0.71 18.02 10.87
C ARG A 164 -0.52 18.52 10.10
N TYR A 165 -0.92 17.81 9.04
CA TYR A 165 -1.93 18.29 8.09
C TYR A 165 -3.30 17.64 8.27
N LEU A 166 -3.39 16.50 8.97
CA LEU A 166 -4.60 15.67 9.05
C LEU A 166 -4.82 15.07 10.46
N ASN A 167 -4.31 15.70 11.52
CA ASN A 167 -4.39 15.17 12.90
C ASN A 167 -5.81 14.77 13.35
N ASP A 168 -6.82 15.50 12.89
CA ASP A 168 -8.23 15.33 13.23
C ASP A 168 -8.96 14.34 12.31
N LYS A 169 -8.33 13.90 11.22
CA LYS A 169 -8.94 13.05 10.19
C LYS A 169 -8.27 11.70 10.02
N VAL A 170 -6.95 11.63 10.17
CA VAL A 170 -6.18 10.39 9.94
C VAL A 170 -5.48 10.02 11.25
N PRO A 171 -6.01 9.04 12.00
CA PRO A 171 -5.38 8.61 13.24
C PRO A 171 -4.09 7.85 12.93
N VAL A 172 -2.95 8.39 13.34
CA VAL A 172 -1.63 7.79 13.15
C VAL A 172 -0.80 7.87 14.44
N PRO A 173 0.16 6.96 14.65
CA PRO A 173 1.09 7.06 15.76
C PRO A 173 1.86 8.38 15.75
N GLU A 174 2.06 8.97 16.93
CA GLU A 174 3.00 10.06 17.11
C GLU A 174 4.43 9.55 16.92
N VAL A 175 5.27 10.36 16.26
CA VAL A 175 6.71 10.09 16.18
C VAL A 175 7.41 10.85 17.31
N PHE A 176 8.16 10.14 18.13
CA PHE A 176 8.99 10.74 19.19
C PHE A 176 10.42 11.02 18.71
N GLY A 177 10.87 10.32 17.66
CA GLY A 177 12.15 10.56 17.01
C GLY A 177 12.61 9.37 16.17
N TRP A 178 13.86 9.42 15.71
CA TRP A 178 14.58 8.30 15.14
C TRP A 178 16.07 8.41 15.40
N ARG A 179 16.76 7.27 15.38
CA ARG A 179 18.22 7.19 15.48
C ARG A 179 18.79 6.19 14.49
N ARG A 180 20.04 6.37 14.09
CA ARG A 180 20.85 5.40 13.35
C ARG A 180 22.15 5.17 14.10
N ASP A 181 22.51 3.92 14.25
CA ASP A 181 23.83 3.52 14.68
C ASP A 181 24.80 3.59 13.49
N ILE A 182 25.86 4.39 13.61
CA ILE A 182 26.76 4.68 12.47
C ILE A 182 27.61 3.45 12.13
N GLU A 183 28.00 2.66 13.13
CA GLU A 183 28.88 1.50 12.96
C GLU A 183 28.16 0.34 12.27
N THR A 184 26.93 0.07 12.70
CA THR A 184 26.15 -1.09 12.26
C THR A 184 25.15 -0.76 11.16
N GLY A 185 24.81 0.52 11.01
CA GLY A 185 23.82 1.02 10.06
C GLY A 185 22.37 0.84 10.48
N GLU A 186 22.13 0.17 11.61
CA GLU A 186 20.78 -0.10 12.11
C GLU A 186 20.06 1.16 12.55
N ARG A 187 18.75 1.15 12.37
CA ARG A 187 17.87 2.28 12.68
C ARG A 187 16.78 1.88 13.65
N VAL A 188 16.34 2.87 14.41
CA VAL A 188 15.12 2.82 15.20
C VAL A 188 14.26 4.04 14.90
N VAL A 189 12.95 3.81 14.79
CA VAL A 189 11.92 4.84 14.87
C VAL A 189 11.16 4.66 16.18
N TYR A 190 11.01 5.75 16.94
CA TYR A 190 10.29 5.78 18.22
C TYR A 190 8.87 6.30 17.97
N LEU A 191 7.88 5.47 18.23
CA LEU A 191 6.47 5.75 17.97
C LEU A 191 5.65 5.70 19.26
N SER A 192 4.54 6.43 19.31
CA SER A 192 3.52 6.19 20.33
C SER A 192 2.94 4.79 20.14
N LEU A 193 2.86 4.00 21.21
CA LEU A 193 2.13 2.75 21.18
C LEU A 193 0.63 3.08 21.05
N PRO A 194 -0.08 2.58 20.02
CA PRO A 194 -1.53 2.70 19.95
C PRO A 194 -2.19 2.15 21.22
N SER A 195 -3.29 2.76 21.66
CA SER A 195 -4.10 2.30 22.80
C SER A 195 -4.60 0.86 22.63
N ASP A 196 -5.29 0.29 23.64
CA ASP A 196 -5.83 -1.09 23.74
C ASP A 196 -6.76 -1.55 22.58
N GLY A 197 -6.26 -1.49 21.35
CA GLY A 197 -6.91 -1.92 20.12
C GLY A 197 -6.23 -3.14 19.54
N VAL A 198 -6.98 -3.85 18.72
CA VAL A 198 -6.51 -5.03 17.98
C VAL A 198 -6.44 -4.70 16.50
N THR A 199 -5.69 -5.48 15.72
CA THR A 199 -5.69 -5.27 14.27
C THR A 199 -7.06 -5.61 13.70
N LEU A 200 -7.47 -4.91 12.66
CA LEU A 200 -8.72 -5.19 11.97
C LEU A 200 -8.69 -6.61 11.40
N GLU A 201 -7.53 -7.09 10.93
CA GLU A 201 -7.34 -8.47 10.48
C GLU A 201 -7.73 -9.50 11.56
N GLN A 202 -7.28 -9.32 12.80
CA GLN A 202 -7.61 -10.22 13.90
C GLN A 202 -9.10 -10.19 14.24
N GLN A 203 -9.70 -9.00 14.17
CA GLN A 203 -11.11 -8.82 14.53
C GLN A 203 -12.09 -9.17 13.40
N TRP A 204 -11.65 -9.11 12.14
CA TRP A 204 -12.49 -9.25 10.94
C TRP A 204 -13.41 -10.48 10.93
N PRO A 205 -12.97 -11.69 11.35
CA PRO A 205 -13.81 -12.88 11.35
C PRO A 205 -14.99 -12.79 12.33
N TYR A 206 -14.90 -11.91 13.33
CA TYR A 206 -15.88 -11.76 14.41
C TYR A 206 -16.82 -10.56 14.20
N LEU A 207 -16.61 -9.76 13.15
CA LEU A 207 -17.48 -8.63 12.82
C LEU A 207 -18.70 -9.09 12.03
N SER A 208 -19.87 -8.59 12.42
CA SER A 208 -21.08 -8.67 11.59
C SER A 208 -20.94 -7.83 10.31
N ASP A 209 -21.76 -8.12 9.30
CA ASP A 209 -21.73 -7.36 8.04
C ASP A 209 -21.96 -5.86 8.24
N SER A 210 -22.87 -5.48 9.15
CA SER A 210 -23.12 -4.08 9.50
C SER A 210 -21.90 -3.42 10.15
N GLN A 211 -21.17 -4.13 11.02
CA GLN A 211 -19.93 -3.62 11.61
C GLN A 211 -18.79 -3.51 10.60
N LYS A 212 -18.69 -4.47 9.66
CA LYS A 212 -17.73 -4.41 8.54
C LYS A 212 -18.00 -3.20 7.65
N GLU A 213 -19.27 -2.97 7.30
CA GLU A 213 -19.68 -1.79 6.53
C GLU A 213 -19.37 -0.49 7.29
N HIS A 214 -19.66 -0.46 8.60
CA HIS A 214 -19.38 0.70 9.45
C HIS A 214 -17.89 1.06 9.48
N VAL A 215 -17.00 0.09 9.72
CA VAL A 215 -15.54 0.37 9.75
C VAL A 215 -15.00 0.69 8.36
N CYS A 216 -15.52 0.06 7.29
CA CYS A 216 -15.08 0.37 5.92
C CYS A 216 -15.47 1.79 5.50
N LEU A 217 -16.61 2.32 5.95
CA LEU A 217 -16.97 3.72 5.75
C LEU A 217 -15.99 4.66 6.44
N GLN A 218 -15.59 4.38 7.69
CA GLN A 218 -14.55 5.16 8.38
C GLN A 218 -13.23 5.13 7.59
N ILE A 219 -12.79 3.96 7.14
CA ILE A 219 -11.54 3.81 6.37
C ILE A 219 -11.65 4.57 5.04
N LYS A 220 -12.80 4.52 4.36
CA LYS A 220 -13.06 5.28 3.12
C LYS A 220 -12.89 6.79 3.36
N ASP A 221 -13.42 7.33 4.46
CA ASP A 221 -13.31 8.75 4.78
C ASP A 221 -11.86 9.16 5.10
N VAL A 222 -11.13 8.29 5.81
CA VAL A 222 -9.71 8.47 6.11
C VAL A 222 -8.87 8.44 4.81
N VAL A 223 -9.15 7.50 3.90
CA VAL A 223 -8.49 7.40 2.58
C VAL A 223 -8.74 8.66 1.75
N LYS A 224 -9.99 9.12 1.70
CA LYS A 224 -10.34 10.40 1.05
C LYS A 224 -9.56 11.56 1.66
N ALA A 225 -9.39 11.59 2.98
CA ALA A 225 -8.70 12.67 3.66
C ALA A 225 -7.23 12.78 3.28
N TRP A 226 -6.46 11.68 3.28
CA TRP A 226 -5.05 11.74 2.88
C TRP A 226 -4.86 11.95 1.37
N ARG A 227 -5.82 11.55 0.55
CA ARG A 227 -5.79 11.81 -0.90
C ARG A 227 -5.99 13.28 -1.27
N ARG A 228 -6.50 14.11 -0.34
CA ARG A 228 -6.51 15.57 -0.53
C ARG A 228 -5.13 16.18 -0.46
N LEU A 229 -4.13 15.51 0.14
CA LEU A 229 -2.78 16.02 0.18
C LEU A 229 -2.25 16.16 -1.25
N GLN A 230 -1.50 17.23 -1.50
CA GLN A 230 -0.80 17.45 -2.76
C GLN A 230 0.61 17.94 -2.49
N SER A 231 1.59 17.46 -3.26
CA SER A 231 2.92 18.03 -3.22
C SER A 231 2.81 19.53 -3.51
N GLY A 232 3.36 20.39 -2.65
CA GLY A 232 3.32 21.84 -2.81
C GLY A 232 4.17 22.37 -3.98
N GLY A 233 4.46 21.56 -5.00
CA GLY A 233 5.37 21.82 -6.10
C GLY A 233 5.01 21.04 -7.36
N VAL A 234 6.01 20.50 -8.06
CA VAL A 234 5.81 19.68 -9.27
C VAL A 234 5.23 18.31 -8.87
N GLU A 235 4.21 17.85 -9.59
CA GLU A 235 3.70 16.50 -9.43
C GLU A 235 4.80 15.49 -9.81
N VAL A 236 5.18 14.64 -8.85
CA VAL A 236 6.22 13.63 -9.02
C VAL A 236 5.76 12.33 -8.39
N VAL A 237 6.16 11.21 -8.97
CA VAL A 237 5.97 9.89 -8.36
C VAL A 237 7.20 9.60 -7.50
N ALA A 238 7.05 9.73 -6.18
CA ALA A 238 8.16 9.67 -5.23
C ALA A 238 7.67 9.38 -3.80
N SER A 239 8.60 9.02 -2.91
CA SER A 239 8.31 9.01 -1.47
C SER A 239 8.01 10.43 -0.95
N ILE A 240 7.43 10.54 0.26
CA ILE A 240 7.02 11.83 0.85
C ILE A 240 8.17 12.87 0.89
N ASP A 241 9.42 12.41 1.01
CA ASP A 241 10.61 13.25 1.07
C ASP A 241 11.32 13.43 -0.28
N ASN A 242 10.61 13.18 -1.39
CA ASN A 242 11.11 13.24 -2.77
C ASN A 242 12.29 12.29 -3.06
N THR A 243 12.44 11.21 -2.27
CA THR A 243 13.41 10.15 -2.50
C THR A 243 12.81 8.99 -3.31
N PRO A 244 13.62 8.01 -3.78
CA PRO A 244 13.10 6.84 -4.48
C PRO A 244 12.08 6.09 -3.62
N LEU A 245 11.06 5.54 -4.28
CA LEU A 245 9.94 4.82 -3.68
C LEU A 245 10.43 3.69 -2.76
N LYS A 246 9.69 3.44 -1.68
CA LYS A 246 9.97 2.37 -0.70
C LYS A 246 9.07 1.16 -0.87
N ASP A 247 8.32 1.11 -1.97
CA ASP A 247 7.42 0.02 -2.30
C ASP A 247 8.17 -1.33 -2.32
N GLU A 248 7.67 -2.30 -1.56
CA GLU A 248 8.26 -3.63 -1.43
C GLU A 248 8.33 -4.40 -2.74
N ILE A 249 7.45 -4.10 -3.71
CA ILE A 249 7.52 -4.76 -5.03
C ILE A 249 8.80 -4.37 -5.80
N PHE A 250 9.46 -3.28 -5.40
CA PHE A 250 10.75 -2.85 -5.96
C PHE A 250 11.94 -3.29 -5.09
N GLN A 251 11.70 -3.96 -3.96
CA GLN A 251 12.75 -4.52 -3.11
C GLN A 251 13.19 -5.87 -3.68
N LEU A 252 14.13 -5.81 -4.62
CA LEU A 252 14.64 -6.98 -5.31
C LEU A 252 15.80 -7.62 -4.52
N PRO A 253 15.96 -8.95 -4.55
CA PRO A 253 17.04 -9.62 -3.85
C PRO A 253 18.42 -9.14 -4.32
N SER A 254 19.24 -8.65 -3.39
CA SER A 254 20.64 -8.27 -3.65
C SER A 254 21.49 -9.43 -4.19
N SER A 255 21.03 -10.68 -4.02
CA SER A 255 21.72 -11.90 -4.45
C SER A 255 21.66 -12.18 -5.96
N LEU A 256 20.96 -11.35 -6.74
CA LEU A 256 20.88 -11.49 -8.20
C LEU A 256 22.03 -10.77 -8.94
N GLY A 257 22.99 -10.16 -8.23
CA GLY A 257 24.06 -9.35 -8.84
C GLY A 257 23.55 -8.17 -9.68
N LEU A 258 22.25 -7.89 -9.60
CA LEU A 258 21.51 -7.07 -10.53
C LEU A 258 21.57 -5.61 -10.11
N LYS A 259 22.16 -4.76 -10.95
CA LYS A 259 22.10 -3.30 -10.75
C LYS A 259 20.79 -2.76 -11.31
N VAL A 260 19.71 -2.90 -10.56
CA VAL A 260 18.44 -2.24 -10.89
C VAL A 260 18.52 -0.77 -10.45
N PRO A 261 18.16 0.19 -11.33
CA PRO A 261 18.09 1.59 -10.94
C PRO A 261 17.13 1.79 -9.75
N ALA A 262 17.37 2.80 -8.92
CA ALA A 262 16.44 3.10 -7.84
C ALA A 262 15.04 3.47 -8.42
N PRO A 263 13.93 3.09 -7.75
CA PRO A 263 12.58 3.35 -8.23
C PRO A 263 12.19 4.83 -8.01
N GLY A 264 12.71 5.71 -8.85
CA GLY A 264 12.37 7.14 -8.86
C GLY A 264 13.37 8.02 -8.11
N PRO A 265 13.01 9.27 -7.80
CA PRO A 265 11.73 9.93 -8.10
C PRO A 265 11.48 10.05 -9.61
N PHE A 266 10.22 9.92 -10.05
CA PHE A 266 9.83 10.06 -11.46
C PHE A 266 9.10 11.38 -11.71
N PRO A 267 9.39 12.08 -12.82
CA PRO A 267 8.80 13.39 -13.10
C PRO A 267 7.33 13.32 -13.54
N ASN A 268 6.81 12.15 -13.89
CA ASN A 268 5.41 11.92 -14.25
C ASN A 268 5.09 10.42 -14.23
N VAL A 269 3.80 10.11 -14.40
CA VAL A 269 3.25 8.74 -14.42
C VAL A 269 3.83 7.90 -15.56
N SER A 270 4.02 8.44 -16.76
CA SER A 270 4.56 7.70 -17.91
C SER A 270 5.99 7.22 -17.68
N ASN A 271 6.84 8.05 -17.06
CA ASN A 271 8.20 7.66 -16.66
C ASN A 271 8.18 6.55 -15.60
N PHE A 272 7.25 6.60 -14.65
CA PHE A 272 7.05 5.54 -13.67
C PHE A 272 6.61 4.22 -14.32
N HIS A 273 5.63 4.24 -15.22
CA HIS A 273 5.18 3.04 -15.95
C HIS A 273 6.29 2.44 -16.81
N SER A 274 7.05 3.29 -17.50
CA SER A 274 8.20 2.87 -18.30
C SER A 274 9.21 2.12 -17.43
N TYR A 275 9.54 2.64 -16.25
CA TYR A 275 10.40 1.97 -15.29
C TYR A 275 9.82 0.65 -14.78
N PHE A 276 8.56 0.64 -14.35
CA PHE A 276 7.89 -0.54 -13.81
C PHE A 276 7.92 -1.71 -14.79
N VAL A 277 7.51 -1.46 -16.04
CA VAL A 277 7.49 -2.49 -17.08
C VAL A 277 8.90 -2.88 -17.51
N ALA A 278 9.80 -1.92 -17.70
CA ALA A 278 11.19 -2.20 -18.05
C ALA A 278 11.88 -3.11 -17.02
N THR A 279 11.71 -2.82 -15.73
CA THR A 279 12.27 -3.61 -14.64
C THR A 279 11.67 -5.02 -14.65
N ALA A 280 10.35 -5.15 -14.79
CA ALA A 280 9.68 -6.45 -14.89
C ALA A 280 10.17 -7.30 -16.07
N VAL A 281 10.27 -6.71 -17.26
CA VAL A 281 10.75 -7.41 -18.46
C VAL A 281 12.22 -7.81 -18.30
N ALA A 282 13.08 -6.89 -17.84
CA ALA A 282 14.51 -7.16 -17.64
C ALA A 282 14.73 -8.32 -16.65
N LEU A 283 14.01 -8.33 -15.53
CA LEU A 283 14.07 -9.41 -14.53
C LEU A 283 13.57 -10.75 -15.07
N SER A 284 12.51 -10.74 -15.87
CA SER A 284 11.95 -11.97 -16.45
C SER A 284 12.85 -12.61 -17.51
N GLN A 285 13.68 -11.81 -18.17
CA GLN A 285 14.60 -12.24 -19.23
C GLN A 285 15.96 -12.74 -18.69
N THR A 286 16.27 -12.46 -17.43
CA THR A 286 17.47 -12.97 -16.76
C THR A 286 17.34 -14.49 -16.62
N LYS A 287 18.08 -15.25 -17.43
CA LYS A 287 17.97 -16.72 -17.54
C LYS A 287 18.72 -17.47 -16.43
N GLN A 288 19.74 -16.86 -15.85
CA GLN A 288 20.50 -17.38 -14.71
C GLN A 288 20.71 -16.29 -13.65
N LYS A 289 20.89 -16.70 -12.39
CA LYS A 289 21.08 -15.80 -11.22
C LYS A 289 22.25 -14.81 -11.38
N ASP A 290 23.21 -15.11 -12.26
CA ASP A 290 24.43 -14.33 -12.53
C ASP A 290 24.45 -13.65 -13.91
N ASP A 291 23.38 -13.75 -14.71
CA ASP A 291 23.32 -13.07 -16.00
C ASP A 291 23.11 -11.55 -15.80
N MET A 292 23.90 -10.75 -16.50
CA MET A 292 23.65 -9.31 -16.58
C MET A 292 22.28 -9.11 -17.27
N PRO A 293 21.34 -8.34 -16.66
CA PRO A 293 20.01 -8.19 -17.24
C PRO A 293 20.18 -7.57 -18.61
N ALA A 294 19.38 -8.04 -19.57
CA ALA A 294 19.32 -7.41 -20.87
C ALA A 294 19.14 -5.89 -20.68
N LYS A 295 19.92 -5.07 -21.40
CA LYS A 295 19.78 -3.61 -21.35
C LYS A 295 18.29 -3.28 -21.46
N ILE A 296 17.81 -2.39 -20.59
CA ILE A 296 16.46 -1.84 -20.67
C ILE A 296 16.35 -1.10 -22.02
N ASN A 297 15.94 -1.85 -23.05
CA ASN A 297 15.70 -1.38 -24.41
C ASN A 297 14.23 -1.65 -24.78
N TYR A 298 13.36 -1.72 -23.77
CA TYR A 298 11.94 -1.84 -23.96
C TYR A 298 11.30 -0.47 -23.71
N GLN A 299 10.64 0.07 -24.74
CA GLN A 299 9.74 1.22 -24.60
C GLN A 299 8.31 0.69 -24.71
N PRO A 300 7.65 0.39 -23.58
CA PRO A 300 6.23 0.08 -23.61
C PRO A 300 5.48 1.34 -24.01
N HIS A 301 4.72 1.29 -25.09
CA HIS A 301 3.73 2.32 -25.38
C HIS A 301 2.38 1.85 -24.83
N HIS A 302 1.81 2.61 -23.89
CA HIS A 302 0.41 2.54 -23.46
C HIS A 302 -0.05 1.25 -22.75
N LEU A 303 0.81 0.58 -21.97
CA LEU A 303 0.40 -0.60 -21.17
C LEU A 303 -0.34 -0.24 -19.86
N PHE A 304 -0.25 1.01 -19.44
CA PHE A 304 -0.93 1.56 -18.27
C PHE A 304 -1.47 2.96 -18.61
N PRO A 305 -2.48 3.47 -17.91
CA PRO A 305 -3.07 4.77 -18.20
C PRO A 305 -2.17 5.92 -17.72
N ASP A 306 -1.45 6.56 -18.65
CA ASP A 306 -0.47 7.61 -18.33
C ASP A 306 -1.09 8.94 -17.86
N SER A 307 -2.39 9.15 -18.09
CA SER A 307 -3.11 10.39 -17.74
C SER A 307 -3.90 10.30 -16.43
N VAL A 308 -3.54 9.36 -15.54
CA VAL A 308 -4.14 9.27 -14.20
C VAL A 308 -3.49 10.27 -13.24
N PRO A 309 -4.23 10.80 -12.26
CA PRO A 309 -3.67 11.72 -11.29
C PRO A 309 -2.69 11.01 -10.36
N ILE A 310 -1.69 11.77 -9.92
CA ILE A 310 -0.78 11.38 -8.83
C ILE A 310 -1.44 11.80 -7.52
N VAL A 311 -1.58 10.85 -6.59
CA VAL A 311 -2.20 11.06 -5.28
C VAL A 311 -1.31 10.50 -4.18
N PHE A 312 -1.52 10.98 -2.94
CA PHE A 312 -0.87 10.37 -1.80
C PHE A 312 -1.51 9.02 -1.49
N THR A 313 -0.71 7.96 -1.35
CA THR A 313 -1.16 6.61 -1.01
C THR A 313 -0.47 6.09 0.24
N HIS A 314 -1.15 5.20 0.96
CA HIS A 314 -0.58 4.50 2.10
C HIS A 314 0.53 3.53 1.68
N GLY A 315 0.41 2.94 0.49
CA GLY A 315 1.35 1.95 -0.04
C GLY A 315 1.20 0.55 0.56
N ALA A 316 0.74 0.38 1.80
CA ALA A 316 0.53 -0.95 2.40
C ALA A 316 -0.86 -1.10 3.07
N LEU A 317 -1.92 -0.63 2.40
CA LEU A 317 -3.28 -0.62 2.99
C LEU A 317 -3.80 -2.06 3.12
N HIS A 318 -3.80 -2.58 4.35
CA HIS A 318 -4.21 -3.94 4.67
C HIS A 318 -4.86 -3.96 6.08
N PRO A 319 -5.84 -4.84 6.37
CA PRO A 319 -6.45 -4.93 7.70
C PRO A 319 -5.46 -5.13 8.86
N ARG A 320 -4.29 -5.74 8.59
CA ARG A 320 -3.20 -5.90 9.57
C ARG A 320 -2.59 -4.56 10.04
N ASN A 321 -2.72 -3.53 9.22
CA ASN A 321 -2.17 -2.19 9.43
C ASN A 321 -3.21 -1.19 9.98
N ILE A 322 -4.42 -1.66 10.29
CA ILE A 322 -5.51 -0.84 10.83
C ILE A 322 -5.81 -1.34 12.24
N ILE A 323 -5.66 -0.47 13.24
CA ILE A 323 -5.97 -0.78 14.63
C ILE A 323 -7.36 -0.27 14.94
N VAL A 324 -8.19 -1.15 15.51
CA VAL A 324 -9.57 -0.85 15.88
C VAL A 324 -9.82 -1.13 17.36
N SER A 325 -10.78 -0.40 17.92
CA SER A 325 -11.34 -0.65 19.25
C SER A 325 -12.86 -0.64 19.18
N MET A 326 -13.54 -1.35 20.08
CA MET A 326 -15.00 -1.31 20.18
C MET A 326 -15.42 -0.12 21.02
N ASN A 327 -16.30 0.72 20.48
CA ASN A 327 -16.88 1.81 21.25
C ASN A 327 -18.00 1.31 22.20
N GLU A 328 -18.58 2.22 22.97
CA GLU A 328 -19.64 1.92 23.93
C GLU A 328 -20.90 1.28 23.30
N GLN A 329 -21.12 1.50 22.00
CA GLN A 329 -22.22 0.92 21.22
C GLN A 329 -21.82 -0.39 20.51
N ASN A 330 -20.68 -1.00 20.90
CA ASN A 330 -20.11 -2.20 20.29
C ASN A 330 -19.88 -2.06 18.77
N GLN A 331 -19.51 -0.86 18.32
CA GLN A 331 -19.11 -0.60 16.93
C GLN A 331 -17.59 -0.47 16.82
N PRO A 332 -16.96 -1.09 15.81
CA PRO A 332 -15.53 -0.96 15.57
C PRO A 332 -15.21 0.49 15.18
N THR A 333 -14.25 1.09 15.85
CA THR A 333 -13.75 2.45 15.59
C THR A 333 -12.27 2.37 15.23
N VAL A 334 -11.87 3.02 14.13
CA VAL A 334 -10.46 3.12 13.74
C VAL A 334 -9.72 4.03 14.70
N VAL A 335 -8.74 3.49 15.44
CA VAL A 335 -7.98 4.24 16.45
C VAL A 335 -6.56 4.57 16.01
N SER A 336 -6.00 3.82 15.06
CA SER A 336 -4.68 4.11 14.48
C SER A 336 -4.49 3.36 13.17
N ILE A 337 -3.78 3.98 12.23
CA ILE A 337 -3.30 3.35 11.00
C ILE A 337 -1.77 3.36 11.03
N ILE A 338 -1.16 2.18 10.84
CA ILE A 338 0.28 1.93 10.91
C ILE A 338 0.80 1.41 9.56
N GLY A 339 2.11 1.20 9.40
CA GLY A 339 2.65 0.62 8.17
C GLY A 339 2.86 1.64 7.03
N TRP A 340 3.24 2.88 7.39
CA TRP A 340 3.39 4.00 6.48
C TRP A 340 4.77 4.06 5.78
N GLU A 341 5.61 3.03 5.93
CA GLU A 341 6.96 3.01 5.37
C GLU A 341 6.99 3.00 3.83
N GLN A 342 5.92 2.54 3.19
CA GLN A 342 5.82 2.45 1.73
C GLN A 342 5.01 3.59 1.10
N ALA A 343 4.55 4.52 1.93
CA ALA A 343 3.70 5.64 1.53
C ALA A 343 4.44 6.64 0.63
N GLY A 344 3.68 7.32 -0.21
CA GLY A 344 4.23 8.26 -1.18
C GLY A 344 3.20 8.74 -2.18
N TRP A 345 3.70 9.43 -3.19
CA TRP A 345 2.95 9.94 -4.32
C TRP A 345 2.99 8.89 -5.43
N TYR A 346 1.83 8.33 -5.78
CA TYR A 346 1.70 7.27 -6.79
C TYR A 346 0.54 7.56 -7.74
N PRO A 347 0.50 6.94 -8.93
CA PRO A 347 -0.71 6.90 -9.75
C PRO A 347 -1.92 6.41 -8.92
N ALA A 348 -3.08 7.06 -9.05
CA ALA A 348 -4.25 6.80 -8.18
C ALA A 348 -4.69 5.33 -8.08
N TYR A 349 -4.52 4.56 -9.17
CA TYR A 349 -4.88 3.16 -9.21
C TYR A 349 -3.94 2.25 -8.38
N TRP A 350 -2.72 2.70 -8.11
CA TRP A 350 -1.65 1.88 -7.52
C TRP A 350 -2.03 1.32 -6.15
N GLU A 351 -2.73 2.11 -5.34
CA GLU A 351 -3.19 1.70 -4.01
C GLU A 351 -4.16 0.50 -4.08
N LEU A 352 -5.08 0.48 -5.05
CA LEU A 352 -5.98 -0.67 -5.24
C LEU A 352 -5.18 -1.91 -5.64
N CYS A 353 -4.36 -1.79 -6.68
CA CYS A 353 -3.62 -2.94 -7.22
C CYS A 353 -2.76 -3.58 -6.15
N LYS A 354 -2.02 -2.75 -5.40
CA LYS A 354 -1.12 -3.23 -4.37
C LYS A 354 -1.83 -3.77 -3.14
N ALA A 355 -2.83 -3.07 -2.61
CA ALA A 355 -3.60 -3.56 -1.46
C ALA A 355 -4.28 -4.89 -1.77
N ARG A 356 -4.81 -5.06 -2.99
CA ARG A 356 -5.39 -6.32 -3.45
C ARG A 356 -4.33 -7.42 -3.52
N HIS A 357 -3.16 -7.13 -4.10
CA HIS A 357 -2.06 -8.09 -4.19
C HIS A 357 -1.60 -8.59 -2.82
N GLU A 358 -1.47 -7.69 -1.85
CA GLU A 358 -1.15 -8.05 -0.46
C GLU A 358 -2.15 -9.02 0.15
N CYS A 359 -3.45 -8.81 -0.07
CA CYS A 359 -4.49 -9.72 0.43
C CYS A 359 -4.47 -11.10 -0.26
N SER A 360 -4.01 -11.16 -1.51
CA SER A 360 -3.99 -12.40 -2.30
C SER A 360 -2.84 -13.36 -1.93
N LYS A 361 -1.82 -12.89 -1.20
CA LYS A 361 -0.71 -13.73 -0.71
C LYS A 361 -1.28 -14.81 0.22
N GLN A 362 -1.21 -16.07 -0.19
CA GLN A 362 -1.83 -17.22 0.48
C GLN A 362 -1.34 -17.36 1.93
N SER A 363 -2.14 -16.90 2.87
CA SER A 363 -2.08 -17.27 4.29
C SER A 363 -3.41 -17.88 4.69
N GLU A 364 -3.42 -18.72 5.74
CA GLU A 364 -4.67 -19.23 6.33
C GLU A 364 -5.60 -18.07 6.72
N GLN A 365 -5.02 -16.92 7.10
CA GLN A 365 -5.72 -15.67 7.41
C GLN A 365 -6.25 -14.96 6.14
N GLY A 366 -5.57 -15.06 5.00
CA GLY A 366 -6.02 -14.49 3.71
C GLY A 366 -7.34 -15.10 3.22
N ALA A 367 -7.64 -16.35 3.57
CA ALA A 367 -8.94 -16.96 3.28
C ALA A 367 -10.10 -16.27 4.02
N LEU A 368 -9.83 -15.70 5.21
CA LEU A 368 -10.82 -15.00 6.03
C LEU A 368 -11.06 -13.55 5.60
N LEU A 369 -10.19 -13.00 4.74
CA LEU A 369 -10.26 -11.63 4.21
C LEU A 369 -10.76 -11.57 2.75
N ARG A 370 -11.33 -12.64 2.20
CA ARG A 370 -11.79 -12.67 0.80
C ARG A 370 -12.85 -11.61 0.49
N ASP A 371 -13.76 -11.35 1.43
CA ASP A 371 -14.77 -10.30 1.31
C ASP A 371 -14.15 -8.89 1.40
N TRP A 372 -13.12 -8.70 2.22
CA TRP A 372 -12.33 -7.46 2.26
C TRP A 372 -11.79 -7.10 0.88
N GLU A 373 -11.06 -8.02 0.24
CA GLU A 373 -10.45 -7.79 -1.07
C GLU A 373 -11.50 -7.53 -2.16
N SER A 374 -12.54 -8.37 -2.21
CA SER A 374 -13.49 -8.38 -3.34
C SER A 374 -14.65 -7.39 -3.20
N LYS A 375 -15.14 -7.14 -1.98
CA LYS A 375 -16.32 -6.29 -1.71
C LYS A 375 -15.92 -4.90 -1.22
N TYR A 376 -15.04 -4.81 -0.23
CA TYR A 376 -14.83 -3.56 0.51
C TYR A 376 -13.70 -2.69 -0.04
N LEU A 377 -12.56 -3.30 -0.40
CA LEU A 377 -11.38 -2.56 -0.84
C LEU A 377 -11.63 -1.66 -2.07
N PRO A 378 -12.32 -2.10 -3.15
CA PRO A 378 -12.63 -1.22 -4.27
C PRO A 378 -13.50 -0.02 -3.86
N ALA A 379 -14.45 -0.22 -2.93
CA ALA A 379 -15.34 0.84 -2.46
C ALA A 379 -14.62 1.85 -1.55
N ILE A 380 -13.64 1.39 -0.76
CA ILE A 380 -12.78 2.22 0.10
C ILE A 380 -11.86 3.10 -0.74
N VAL A 381 -11.22 2.50 -1.75
CA VAL A 381 -10.22 3.17 -2.58
C VAL A 381 -10.87 4.03 -3.67
N ASP A 382 -12.13 3.77 -4.06
CA ASP A 382 -12.96 4.63 -4.91
C ASP A 382 -12.25 5.10 -6.20
N LEU A 383 -12.08 4.18 -7.16
CA LEU A 383 -11.37 4.48 -8.41
C LEU A 383 -12.22 5.22 -9.46
N ASP A 384 -13.54 5.18 -9.31
CA ASP A 384 -14.49 5.72 -10.30
C ASP A 384 -14.35 7.24 -10.44
N GLY A 385 -13.87 7.92 -9.39
CA GLY A 385 -13.59 9.36 -9.40
C GLY A 385 -12.39 9.81 -10.24
N PHE A 386 -11.57 8.90 -10.78
CA PHE A 386 -10.32 9.25 -11.48
C PHE A 386 -10.36 9.11 -13.00
N GLY A 387 -11.55 8.89 -13.59
CA GLY A 387 -11.73 8.91 -15.04
C GLY A 387 -11.02 7.79 -15.80
N LEU A 388 -10.73 6.66 -15.13
CA LEU A 388 -10.15 5.47 -15.74
C LEU A 388 -11.03 4.91 -16.87
N GLU A 389 -12.35 4.93 -16.68
CA GLU A 389 -13.32 4.45 -17.68
C GLU A 389 -13.26 5.29 -18.97
N ASN A 390 -13.07 6.60 -18.85
CA ASN A 390 -12.90 7.51 -20.00
C ASN A 390 -11.62 7.23 -20.80
N GLN A 391 -10.65 6.53 -20.19
CA GLN A 391 -9.41 6.07 -20.83
C GLN A 391 -9.49 4.62 -21.32
N GLY A 392 -10.67 3.99 -21.27
CA GLY A 392 -10.87 2.60 -21.68
C GLY A 392 -10.40 1.56 -20.66
N TRP A 393 -10.06 1.97 -19.44
CA TRP A 393 -9.61 1.06 -18.38
C TRP A 393 -10.74 0.77 -17.40
N ASN A 394 -10.96 -0.51 -17.11
CA ASN A 394 -11.68 -0.92 -15.91
C ASN A 394 -10.68 -1.34 -14.83
N GLY A 395 -11.02 -1.11 -13.55
CA GLY A 395 -10.10 -1.37 -12.44
C GLY A 395 -9.64 -2.83 -12.33
N ARG A 396 -10.46 -3.78 -12.80
CA ARG A 396 -10.13 -5.21 -12.79
C ARG A 396 -9.03 -5.56 -13.79
N ALA A 397 -9.14 -5.10 -15.03
CA ALA A 397 -8.13 -5.30 -16.07
C ALA A 397 -6.81 -4.64 -15.64
N LEU A 398 -6.89 -3.42 -15.10
CA LEU A 398 -5.71 -2.72 -14.60
C LEU A 398 -4.97 -3.51 -13.50
N CYS A 399 -5.71 -4.07 -12.54
CA CYS A 399 -5.17 -4.99 -11.54
C CYS A 399 -4.54 -6.25 -12.14
N GLN A 400 -5.15 -6.85 -13.16
CA GLN A 400 -4.62 -8.05 -13.81
C GLN A 400 -3.30 -7.77 -14.56
N TYR A 401 -3.22 -6.65 -15.27
CA TYR A 401 -1.98 -6.21 -15.93
C TYR A 401 -0.89 -5.92 -14.91
N TRP A 402 -1.24 -5.25 -13.81
CA TRP A 402 -0.32 -5.01 -12.71
C TRP A 402 0.21 -6.32 -12.10
N ASP A 403 -0.66 -7.29 -11.82
CA ASP A 403 -0.27 -8.61 -11.31
C ASP A 403 0.68 -9.34 -12.25
N TYR A 404 0.42 -9.27 -13.56
CA TYR A 404 1.28 -9.88 -14.56
C TYR A 404 2.72 -9.36 -14.45
N PHE A 405 2.91 -8.03 -14.39
CA PHE A 405 4.25 -7.44 -14.30
C PHE A 405 4.91 -7.67 -12.93
N VAL A 406 4.14 -7.68 -11.84
CA VAL A 406 4.66 -8.05 -10.52
C VAL A 406 5.09 -9.52 -10.48
N GLY A 407 4.29 -10.41 -11.04
CA GLY A 407 4.65 -11.83 -11.21
C GLY A 407 5.90 -12.02 -12.07
N LEU A 408 6.13 -11.18 -13.08
CA LEU A 408 7.38 -11.17 -13.84
C LEU A 408 8.58 -10.72 -12.99
N MET A 409 8.43 -9.67 -12.16
CA MET A 409 9.51 -9.19 -11.28
C MET A 409 9.90 -10.21 -10.21
N HIS A 410 8.92 -10.91 -9.64
CA HIS A 410 9.11 -11.82 -8.51
C HIS A 410 9.13 -13.30 -8.90
N ARG A 411 9.22 -13.65 -10.19
CA ARG A 411 9.20 -15.04 -10.71
C ARG A 411 10.20 -15.99 -10.01
N TRP A 412 11.29 -15.46 -9.46
CA TRP A 412 12.38 -16.22 -8.84
C TRP A 412 12.30 -16.30 -7.31
N GLN A 413 11.25 -15.75 -6.71
CA GLN A 413 10.94 -15.87 -5.27
C GLN A 413 9.86 -16.94 -5.09
#